data_AF-A0A8B9LPQ3-F1
#
_entry.id   AF-A0A8B9LPQ3-F1
#
_cell.length_a   1.000
_cell.length_b   1.000
_cell.length_c   1.000
_cell.angle_alpha   90.00
_cell.angle_beta   90.00
_cell.angle_gamma   90.00
#
_symmetry.space_group_name_H-M   'P 1'
#
loop_
_entity.id
_entity.type
_entity.pdbx_description
1 polymer ?
#
loop_
_entity_poly.entity_id
_entity_poly.type
_entity_poly.pdbx_seq_one_letter_code
_entity_poly.pdbx_strand_id
1 'polypeptide(L)'
;MKKALYLRCILTFDWFCMWLNTSWKLVVLGFLLSFGQMSWGHEAMIIPEYDGKERVHVLTIKNYKSVMRKYDLMVLYYHEHVGPSKVAKKQFEIEELALELAAQVLEDLVEDVGFALLDAKKNRDVAKKLGLQEADSIYIFIEDEVIEYDGELTADTLVEFLYDVIDNPVEVIDNSNELKGFHSLEEDIKLVGYFKHVRSKHYGVFKDAAEEFHPHVKFFATFNPKVAKDLHLNMNEVDFYEPFIHNPLSIPGKPYTEEDLVNFIEENNR
;
A
#
# COMPACT_ATOMS: atom_id res chain seq x y z
N MET A 1 43.95 64.60 9.13
CA MET A 1 44.27 64.29 7.72
C MET A 1 43.21 63.31 7.23
N LYS A 2 42.00 63.73 6.84
CA LYS A 2 41.58 64.47 5.63
C LYS A 2 42.02 63.81 4.31
N LYS A 3 41.02 63.28 3.61
CA LYS A 3 40.84 63.23 2.15
C LYS A 3 41.89 62.46 1.33
N ALA A 4 41.69 61.14 1.14
CA ALA A 4 42.25 60.45 -0.03
C ALA A 4 41.67 59.03 -0.26
N LEU A 5 40.36 58.80 -0.16
CA LEU A 5 39.80 57.50 -0.63
C LEU A 5 38.33 57.55 -1.03
N TYR A 6 37.81 58.74 -1.32
CA TYR A 6 36.46 58.94 -1.85
C TYR A 6 36.43 59.16 -3.38
N LEU A 7 37.56 58.98 -4.07
CA LEU A 7 37.69 59.25 -5.52
C LEU A 7 38.17 58.03 -6.33
N ARG A 8 37.80 56.82 -5.91
CA ARG A 8 38.04 55.61 -6.71
C ARG A 8 36.83 54.68 -6.87
N CYS A 9 35.66 55.07 -6.36
CA CYS A 9 34.40 54.33 -6.56
C CYS A 9 33.53 54.85 -7.71
N ILE A 10 33.88 55.97 -8.35
CA ILE A 10 33.04 56.58 -9.41
C ILE A 10 33.55 56.24 -10.82
N LEU A 11 34.71 55.59 -10.97
CA LEU A 11 35.30 55.30 -12.30
C LEU A 11 35.51 53.81 -12.61
N THR A 12 34.87 52.91 -11.87
CA THR A 12 34.79 51.48 -12.24
C THR A 12 33.36 50.99 -12.45
N PHE A 13 32.35 51.85 -12.24
CA PHE A 13 30.95 51.53 -12.53
C PHE A 13 30.55 51.87 -13.98
N ASP A 14 31.32 52.71 -14.68
CA ASP A 14 31.05 53.10 -16.07
C ASP A 14 31.75 52.23 -17.13
N TRP A 15 32.59 51.28 -16.74
CA TRP A 15 33.23 50.36 -17.70
C TRP A 15 32.60 48.97 -17.75
N PHE A 16 31.87 48.56 -16.73
CA PHE A 16 31.16 47.27 -16.75
C PHE A 16 29.79 47.35 -17.44
N CYS A 17 29.17 48.54 -17.49
CA CYS A 17 27.92 48.79 -18.20
C CYS A 17 28.09 49.01 -19.73
N MET A 18 29.33 49.19 -20.23
CA MET A 18 29.60 49.52 -21.63
C MET A 18 30.23 48.38 -22.46
N TRP A 19 30.17 47.15 -21.96
CA TRP A 19 30.54 45.94 -22.72
C TRP A 19 29.50 44.83 -22.59
N LEU A 20 28.21 45.20 -22.68
CA LEU A 20 27.12 44.24 -22.87
C LEU A 20 26.57 44.41 -24.28
N ASN A 21 27.34 43.81 -25.20
CA ASN A 21 27.01 43.63 -26.60
C ASN A 21 25.55 43.15 -26.73
N THR A 22 24.75 43.83 -27.55
CA THR A 22 23.32 43.54 -27.80
C THR A 22 23.10 42.06 -28.14
N SER A 23 24.11 41.40 -28.72
CA SER A 23 24.12 39.97 -29.01
C SER A 23 24.03 39.07 -27.76
N TRP A 24 24.64 39.43 -26.63
CA TRP A 24 24.65 38.54 -25.46
C TRP A 24 23.34 38.57 -24.68
N LYS A 25 22.63 39.72 -24.69
CA LYS A 25 21.28 39.84 -24.12
C LYS A 25 20.29 38.94 -24.87
N LEU A 26 20.41 38.84 -26.20
CA LEU A 26 19.59 37.95 -27.02
C LEU A 26 19.91 36.47 -26.79
N VAL A 27 21.17 36.12 -26.57
CA VAL A 27 21.57 34.74 -26.23
C VAL A 27 21.07 34.34 -24.84
N VAL A 28 21.19 35.20 -23.83
CA VAL A 28 20.66 34.92 -22.49
C VAL A 28 19.12 34.86 -22.49
N LEU A 29 18.46 35.75 -23.24
CA LEU A 29 17.00 35.71 -23.42
C LEU A 29 16.55 34.46 -24.18
N GLY A 30 17.28 34.04 -25.21
CA GLY A 30 17.02 32.80 -25.95
C GLY A 30 17.24 31.55 -25.09
N PHE A 31 18.26 31.56 -24.23
CA PHE A 31 18.51 30.49 -23.27
C PHE A 31 17.39 30.41 -22.22
N LEU A 32 16.97 31.55 -21.65
CA LEU A 32 15.84 31.65 -20.72
C LEU A 32 14.50 31.23 -21.36
N LEU A 33 14.26 31.61 -22.62
CA LEU A 33 13.07 31.19 -23.37
C LEU A 33 13.09 29.69 -23.68
N SER A 34 14.27 29.08 -23.89
CA SER A 34 14.39 27.62 -24.05
C SER A 34 14.10 26.86 -22.75
N PHE A 35 14.42 27.43 -21.59
CA PHE A 35 14.02 26.90 -20.28
C PHE A 35 12.53 27.17 -19.96
N GLY A 36 11.97 28.27 -20.44
CA GLY A 36 10.54 28.59 -20.29
C GLY A 36 9.60 27.66 -21.06
N GLN A 37 10.10 26.97 -22.10
CA GLN A 37 9.33 25.97 -22.84
C GLN A 37 9.24 24.61 -22.13
N MET A 38 10.05 24.36 -21.09
CA MET A 38 10.02 23.10 -20.34
C MET A 38 9.05 23.10 -19.15
N SER A 39 8.32 24.19 -18.87
CA SER A 39 7.34 24.23 -17.77
C SER A 39 5.89 23.97 -18.21
N TRP A 40 5.67 23.30 -19.33
CA TRP A 40 4.35 22.77 -19.67
C TRP A 40 4.09 21.47 -18.88
N GLY A 41 4.07 21.59 -17.55
CA GLY A 41 3.51 20.55 -16.68
C GLY A 41 2.01 20.81 -16.56
N HIS A 42 1.22 20.29 -17.50
CA HIS A 42 -0.23 20.33 -17.40
C HIS A 42 -0.81 18.95 -17.70
N GLU A 43 -0.69 18.08 -16.72
CA GLU A 43 -1.73 17.12 -16.36
C GLU A 43 -1.65 17.05 -14.84
N ALA A 44 -2.53 17.80 -14.18
CA ALA A 44 -2.77 17.58 -12.77
C ALA A 44 -3.33 16.17 -12.65
N MET A 45 -2.85 15.36 -11.70
CA MET A 45 -3.48 14.08 -11.39
C MET A 45 -4.92 14.38 -10.95
N ILE A 46 -5.88 14.11 -11.83
CA ILE A 46 -7.30 14.24 -11.53
C ILE A 46 -7.68 12.99 -10.73
N ILE A 47 -8.15 13.20 -9.51
CA ILE A 47 -8.72 12.11 -8.69
C ILE A 47 -9.94 11.57 -9.45
N PRO A 48 -10.06 10.24 -9.64
CA PRO A 48 -11.16 9.66 -10.38
C PRO A 48 -12.49 10.01 -9.70
N GLU A 49 -13.42 10.58 -10.44
CA GLU A 49 -14.81 10.72 -10.03
C GLU A 49 -15.59 9.48 -10.47
N TYR A 50 -16.67 9.17 -9.73
CA TYR A 50 -17.53 8.05 -10.05
C TYR A 50 -18.17 8.24 -11.44
N ASP A 51 -17.99 7.26 -12.32
CA ASP A 51 -18.45 7.32 -13.71
C ASP A 51 -19.94 6.98 -13.90
N GLY A 52 -20.63 6.61 -12.82
CA GLY A 52 -22.06 6.29 -12.82
C GLY A 52 -22.40 4.85 -13.22
N LYS A 53 -21.41 3.96 -13.44
CA LYS A 53 -21.66 2.55 -13.72
C LYS A 53 -21.70 1.74 -12.43
N GLU A 54 -22.78 0.97 -12.26
CA GLU A 54 -22.94 0.02 -11.15
C GLU A 54 -22.04 -1.21 -11.36
N ARG A 55 -21.10 -1.42 -10.44
CA ARG A 55 -20.17 -2.55 -10.41
C ARG A 55 -20.40 -3.46 -9.21
N VAL A 56 -20.99 -2.92 -8.13
CA VAL A 56 -21.18 -3.64 -6.88
C VAL A 56 -22.39 -4.59 -6.96
N HIS A 57 -22.19 -5.86 -6.61
CA HIS A 57 -23.22 -6.90 -6.69
C HIS A 57 -24.05 -6.99 -5.41
N VAL A 58 -25.37 -6.90 -5.53
CA VAL A 58 -26.25 -7.21 -4.39
C VAL A 58 -26.41 -8.73 -4.25
N LEU A 59 -25.91 -9.30 -3.16
CA LEU A 59 -26.00 -10.74 -2.90
C LEU A 59 -27.35 -11.12 -2.31
N THR A 60 -27.82 -12.27 -2.78
CA THR A 60 -29.05 -12.93 -2.37
C THR A 60 -28.83 -14.44 -2.32
N ILE A 61 -29.76 -15.17 -1.71
CA ILE A 61 -29.74 -16.64 -1.66
C ILE A 61 -29.63 -17.27 -3.06
N LYS A 62 -30.11 -16.59 -4.11
CA LYS A 62 -30.16 -17.11 -5.48
C LYS A 62 -28.85 -16.95 -6.26
N ASN A 63 -28.13 -15.84 -6.06
CA ASN A 63 -26.97 -15.47 -6.88
C ASN A 63 -25.62 -15.60 -6.15
N TYR A 64 -25.59 -15.70 -4.80
CA TYR A 64 -24.32 -15.60 -4.08
C TYR A 64 -23.27 -16.59 -4.58
N LYS A 65 -23.63 -17.87 -4.81
CA LYS A 65 -22.70 -18.88 -5.31
C LYS A 65 -22.11 -18.57 -6.68
N SER A 66 -22.88 -17.96 -7.58
CA SER A 66 -22.39 -17.63 -8.93
C SER A 66 -21.52 -16.39 -8.92
N VAL A 67 -21.85 -15.41 -8.08
CA VAL A 67 -21.08 -14.15 -7.96
C VAL A 67 -19.73 -14.43 -7.27
N MET A 68 -19.73 -15.13 -6.14
CA MET A 68 -18.50 -15.46 -5.39
C MET A 68 -17.48 -16.28 -6.22
N ARG A 69 -17.93 -17.02 -7.25
CA ARG A 69 -17.04 -17.84 -8.11
C ARG A 69 -16.54 -17.11 -9.36
N LYS A 70 -17.06 -15.93 -9.64
CA LYS A 70 -16.73 -15.17 -10.85
C LYS A 70 -15.39 -14.44 -10.70
N TYR A 71 -15.04 -14.11 -9.47
CA TYR A 71 -13.93 -13.23 -9.11
C TYR A 71 -12.92 -14.03 -8.31
N ASP A 72 -11.63 -13.73 -8.48
CA ASP A 72 -10.54 -14.35 -7.73
C ASP A 72 -10.49 -13.78 -6.31
N LEU A 73 -10.75 -12.46 -6.19
CA LEU A 73 -10.89 -11.74 -4.93
C LEU A 73 -12.30 -11.14 -4.85
N MET A 74 -13.01 -11.37 -3.74
CA MET A 74 -14.33 -10.80 -3.51
C MET A 74 -14.37 -9.98 -2.22
N VAL A 75 -14.64 -8.69 -2.38
CA VAL A 75 -14.88 -7.73 -1.29
C VAL A 75 -16.37 -7.68 -0.98
N LEU A 76 -16.75 -8.14 0.21
CA LEU A 76 -18.14 -8.23 0.64
C LEU A 76 -18.40 -7.29 1.82
N TYR A 77 -19.18 -6.24 1.60
CA TYR A 77 -19.67 -5.41 2.69
C TYR A 77 -20.97 -5.99 3.27
N TYR A 78 -20.87 -6.47 4.52
CA TYR A 78 -21.96 -7.07 5.27
C TYR A 78 -22.70 -6.04 6.11
N HIS A 79 -23.46 -5.19 5.43
CA HIS A 79 -24.05 -4.00 6.03
C HIS A 79 -25.29 -4.27 6.90
N GLU A 80 -25.51 -3.38 7.87
CA GLU A 80 -26.76 -3.36 8.62
C GLU A 80 -27.97 -3.03 7.73
N HIS A 81 -29.15 -3.51 8.13
CA HIS A 81 -30.35 -3.22 7.38
C HIS A 81 -30.74 -1.74 7.46
N VAL A 82 -30.69 -1.07 6.31
CA VAL A 82 -31.01 0.36 6.19
C VAL A 82 -32.46 0.64 6.61
N GLY A 83 -32.61 1.38 7.71
CA GLY A 83 -33.91 1.79 8.23
C GLY A 83 -34.62 2.85 7.37
N PRO A 84 -35.85 3.24 7.73
CA PRO A 84 -36.60 4.26 6.99
C PRO A 84 -36.06 5.69 7.15
N SER A 85 -35.12 5.91 8.08
CA SER A 85 -34.54 7.22 8.37
C SER A 85 -33.76 7.77 7.17
N LYS A 86 -33.93 9.07 6.89
CA LYS A 86 -33.19 9.77 5.84
C LYS A 86 -31.68 9.78 6.09
N VAL A 87 -31.26 9.82 7.36
CA VAL A 87 -29.83 9.84 7.72
C VAL A 87 -29.20 8.48 7.42
N ALA A 88 -29.83 7.39 7.84
CA ALA A 88 -29.35 6.03 7.58
C ALA A 88 -29.24 5.72 6.07
N LYS A 89 -30.21 6.17 5.27
CA LYS A 89 -30.16 6.02 3.81
C LYS A 89 -28.98 6.75 3.18
N LYS A 90 -28.75 8.00 3.60
CA LYS A 90 -27.62 8.80 3.09
C LYS A 90 -26.27 8.21 3.47
N GLN A 91 -26.16 7.67 4.68
CA GLN A 91 -24.94 7.01 5.14
C GLN A 91 -24.64 5.80 4.24
N PHE A 92 -25.64 4.94 4.04
CA PHE A 92 -25.52 3.81 3.13
C PHE A 92 -25.21 4.20 1.68
N GLU A 93 -25.81 5.28 1.16
CA GLU A 93 -25.49 5.81 -0.17
C GLU A 93 -24.01 6.26 -0.29
N ILE A 94 -23.41 6.78 0.78
CA ILE A 94 -21.98 7.17 0.81
C ILE A 94 -21.09 5.92 0.82
N GLU A 95 -21.45 4.93 1.63
CA GLU A 95 -20.73 3.65 1.74
C GLU A 95 -20.77 2.86 0.43
N GLU A 96 -21.94 2.77 -0.19
CA GLU A 96 -22.13 2.19 -1.51
C GLU A 96 -21.29 2.93 -2.57
N LEU A 97 -21.26 4.27 -2.53
CA LEU A 97 -20.44 5.06 -3.44
C LEU A 97 -18.94 4.82 -3.24
N ALA A 98 -18.47 4.64 -2.01
CA ALA A 98 -17.07 4.30 -1.73
C ALA A 98 -16.68 2.96 -2.34
N LEU A 99 -17.54 1.95 -2.23
CA LEU A 99 -17.33 0.63 -2.84
C LEU A 99 -17.37 0.70 -4.37
N GLU A 100 -18.28 1.48 -4.95
CA GLU A 100 -18.34 1.68 -6.41
C GLU A 100 -17.10 2.38 -6.96
N LEU A 101 -16.58 3.37 -6.23
CA LEU A 101 -15.31 4.04 -6.57
C LEU A 101 -14.12 3.07 -6.48
N ALA A 102 -14.03 2.28 -5.42
CA ALA A 102 -12.99 1.26 -5.28
C ALA A 102 -13.06 0.24 -6.42
N ALA A 103 -14.26 -0.24 -6.74
CA ALA A 103 -14.50 -1.14 -7.87
C ALA A 103 -14.09 -0.53 -9.21
N GLN A 104 -14.32 0.78 -9.41
CA GLN A 104 -13.90 1.49 -10.61
C GLN A 104 -12.37 1.57 -10.73
N VAL A 105 -11.66 1.82 -9.62
CA VAL A 105 -10.19 1.91 -9.63
C VAL A 105 -9.54 0.55 -9.88
N LEU A 106 -10.13 -0.52 -9.36
CA LEU A 106 -9.58 -1.87 -9.44
C LEU A 106 -10.09 -2.68 -10.66
N GLU A 107 -10.96 -2.10 -11.50
CA GLU A 107 -11.55 -2.78 -12.67
C GLU A 107 -10.50 -3.24 -13.70
N ASP A 108 -9.40 -2.50 -13.82
CA ASP A 108 -8.34 -2.74 -14.81
C ASP A 108 -7.17 -3.60 -14.28
N LEU A 109 -7.30 -4.16 -13.07
CA LEU A 109 -6.27 -5.04 -12.52
C LEU A 109 -6.23 -6.40 -13.23
N VAL A 110 -5.07 -7.07 -13.12
CA VAL A 110 -4.88 -8.41 -13.69
C VAL A 110 -5.74 -9.45 -12.97
N GLU A 111 -5.94 -9.26 -11.67
CA GLU A 111 -6.80 -10.10 -10.84
C GLU A 111 -8.24 -9.59 -10.90
N ASP A 112 -9.19 -10.50 -11.07
CA ASP A 112 -10.60 -10.16 -11.15
C ASP A 112 -11.11 -9.85 -9.73
N VAL A 113 -11.13 -8.56 -9.35
CA VAL A 113 -11.68 -8.09 -8.07
C VAL A 113 -13.19 -7.80 -8.19
N GLY A 114 -13.97 -8.46 -7.35
CA GLY A 114 -15.41 -8.27 -7.24
C GLY A 114 -15.79 -7.51 -5.98
N PHE A 115 -16.81 -6.65 -6.08
CA PHE A 115 -17.41 -5.98 -4.92
C PHE A 115 -18.85 -6.41 -4.75
N ALA A 116 -19.30 -6.58 -3.51
CA ALA A 116 -20.64 -7.06 -3.21
C ALA A 116 -21.22 -6.54 -1.89
N LEU A 117 -22.55 -6.50 -1.83
CA LEU A 117 -23.34 -6.08 -0.68
C LEU A 117 -24.19 -7.24 -0.15
N LEU A 118 -24.26 -7.39 1.17
CA LEU A 118 -25.16 -8.36 1.80
C LEU A 118 -25.90 -7.76 3.00
N ASP A 119 -27.21 -7.58 2.86
CA ASP A 119 -28.07 -7.09 3.94
C ASP A 119 -28.20 -8.13 5.07
N ALA A 120 -27.75 -7.74 6.27
CA ALA A 120 -27.75 -8.55 7.48
C ALA A 120 -29.13 -9.06 7.92
N LYS A 121 -30.22 -8.34 7.61
CA LYS A 121 -31.57 -8.74 8.00
C LYS A 121 -32.24 -9.60 6.94
N LYS A 122 -32.07 -9.27 5.67
CA LYS A 122 -32.73 -9.98 4.56
C LYS A 122 -32.05 -11.31 4.22
N ASN A 123 -30.73 -11.38 4.31
CA ASN A 123 -29.94 -12.51 3.80
C ASN A 123 -29.17 -13.26 4.89
N ARG A 124 -29.76 -13.39 6.10
CA ARG A 124 -29.16 -14.08 7.25
C ARG A 124 -28.64 -15.49 6.95
N ASP A 125 -29.36 -16.23 6.12
CA ASP A 125 -28.99 -17.60 5.76
C ASP A 125 -27.74 -17.65 4.86
N VAL A 126 -27.47 -16.58 4.09
CA VAL A 126 -26.26 -16.46 3.28
C VAL A 126 -25.09 -16.06 4.18
N ALA A 127 -25.29 -15.07 5.06
CA ALA A 127 -24.28 -14.62 6.01
C ALA A 127 -23.75 -15.79 6.86
N LYS A 128 -24.67 -16.61 7.42
CA LYS A 128 -24.29 -17.83 8.18
C LYS A 128 -23.52 -18.87 7.36
N LYS A 129 -23.77 -18.96 6.06
CA LYS A 129 -23.05 -19.90 5.18
C LYS A 129 -21.67 -19.40 4.80
N LEU A 130 -21.49 -18.07 4.76
CA LEU A 130 -20.21 -17.42 4.50
C LEU A 130 -19.40 -17.19 5.77
N GLY A 131 -19.94 -17.51 6.95
CA GLY A 131 -19.24 -17.37 8.23
C GLY A 131 -19.19 -15.94 8.78
N LEU A 132 -20.00 -15.02 8.24
CA LEU A 132 -19.98 -13.61 8.64
C LEU A 132 -20.53 -13.45 10.07
N GLN A 133 -19.75 -12.80 10.94
CA GLN A 133 -20.07 -12.70 12.36
C GLN A 133 -20.60 -11.31 12.73
N GLU A 134 -19.91 -10.26 12.29
CA GLU A 134 -20.16 -8.88 12.68
C GLU A 134 -20.80 -8.10 11.53
N ALA A 135 -21.99 -7.54 11.79
CA ALA A 135 -22.63 -6.66 10.82
C ALA A 135 -21.94 -5.31 10.83
N ASP A 136 -21.97 -4.63 9.68
CA ASP A 136 -21.23 -3.41 9.39
C ASP A 136 -19.72 -3.61 9.13
N SER A 137 -19.29 -4.86 8.90
CA SER A 137 -17.90 -5.19 8.54
C SER A 137 -17.75 -5.50 7.04
N ILE A 138 -16.52 -5.33 6.54
CA ILE A 138 -16.12 -5.77 5.19
C ILE A 138 -15.33 -7.08 5.32
N TYR A 139 -15.70 -8.08 4.54
CA TYR A 139 -15.01 -9.36 4.46
C TYR A 139 -14.42 -9.52 3.07
N ILE A 140 -13.13 -9.82 3.00
CA ILE A 140 -12.40 -10.05 1.76
C ILE A 140 -12.14 -11.55 1.63
N PHE A 141 -12.67 -12.14 0.58
CA PHE A 141 -12.47 -13.54 0.25
C PHE A 141 -11.41 -13.63 -0.84
N ILE A 142 -10.32 -14.33 -0.57
CA ILE A 142 -9.24 -14.59 -1.53
C ILE A 142 -8.87 -16.07 -1.40
N GLU A 143 -8.95 -16.79 -2.53
CA GLU A 143 -8.77 -18.25 -2.55
C GLU A 143 -9.63 -19.00 -1.49
N ASP A 144 -9.00 -19.57 -0.46
CA ASP A 144 -9.66 -20.26 0.65
C ASP A 144 -9.66 -19.44 1.95
N GLU A 145 -9.05 -18.24 1.95
CA GLU A 145 -8.91 -17.35 3.10
C GLU A 145 -10.01 -16.29 3.17
N VAL A 146 -10.34 -15.89 4.40
CA VAL A 146 -11.33 -14.84 4.70
C VAL A 146 -10.71 -13.82 5.64
N ILE A 147 -10.46 -12.62 5.12
CA ILE A 147 -9.88 -11.51 5.86
C ILE A 147 -11.00 -10.57 6.28
N GLU A 148 -11.03 -10.22 7.56
CA GLU A 148 -11.93 -9.17 8.08
C GLU A 148 -11.22 -7.82 8.04
N TYR A 149 -11.78 -6.88 7.30
CA TYR A 149 -11.25 -5.52 7.20
C TYR A 149 -11.88 -4.64 8.28
N ASP A 150 -11.04 -4.19 9.22
CA ASP A 150 -11.40 -3.30 10.34
C ASP A 150 -10.89 -1.86 10.13
N GLY A 151 -10.68 -1.47 8.86
CA GLY A 151 -10.25 -0.12 8.49
C GLY A 151 -11.43 0.81 8.18
N GLU A 152 -11.13 2.04 7.80
CA GLU A 152 -12.15 3.01 7.41
C GLU A 152 -12.79 2.62 6.07
N LEU A 153 -14.12 2.72 5.95
CA LEU A 153 -14.84 2.48 4.69
C LEU A 153 -14.76 3.73 3.79
N THR A 154 -13.57 3.97 3.25
CA THR A 154 -13.31 4.97 2.20
C THR A 154 -12.66 4.31 1.00
N ALA A 155 -12.89 4.85 -0.20
CA ALA A 155 -12.41 4.24 -1.43
C ALA A 155 -10.88 4.17 -1.50
N ASP A 156 -10.18 5.20 -1.04
CA ASP A 156 -8.71 5.29 -1.01
C ASP A 156 -8.10 4.25 -0.05
N THR A 157 -8.53 4.24 1.22
CA THR A 157 -8.02 3.29 2.23
C THR A 157 -8.33 1.85 1.85
N LEU A 158 -9.54 1.58 1.34
CA LEU A 158 -9.92 0.24 0.91
C LEU A 158 -9.11 -0.21 -0.32
N VAL A 159 -8.89 0.67 -1.29
CA VAL A 159 -8.05 0.36 -2.47
C VAL A 159 -6.61 0.07 -2.05
N GLU A 160 -6.03 0.88 -1.17
CA GLU A 160 -4.69 0.65 -0.62
C GLU A 160 -4.58 -0.71 0.07
N PHE A 161 -5.54 -1.04 0.94
CA PHE A 161 -5.58 -2.34 1.60
C PHE A 161 -5.73 -3.49 0.61
N LEU A 162 -6.54 -3.34 -0.45
CA LEU A 162 -6.71 -4.39 -1.45
C LEU A 162 -5.45 -4.60 -2.30
N TYR A 163 -4.69 -3.54 -2.60
CA TYR A 163 -3.38 -3.70 -3.23
C TYR A 163 -2.44 -4.52 -2.35
N ASP A 164 -2.44 -4.25 -1.05
CA ASP A 164 -1.67 -5.02 -0.08
C ASP A 164 -2.11 -6.49 -0.02
N VAL A 165 -3.42 -6.79 -0.09
CA VAL A 165 -3.95 -8.18 -0.13
C VAL A 165 -3.52 -8.91 -1.41
N ILE A 166 -3.56 -8.23 -2.56
CA ILE A 166 -3.21 -8.79 -3.88
C ILE A 166 -1.70 -9.02 -4.00
N ASP A 167 -0.90 -8.20 -3.33
CA ASP A 167 0.55 -8.34 -3.36
C ASP A 167 1.03 -9.64 -2.67
N ASN A 168 2.26 -10.03 -3.00
CA ASN A 168 2.81 -11.29 -2.50
C ASN A 168 3.01 -11.21 -0.97
N PRO A 169 2.73 -12.30 -0.22
CA PRO A 169 2.86 -12.30 1.24
C PRO A 169 4.31 -12.16 1.72
N VAL A 170 5.29 -12.43 0.84
CA VAL A 170 6.72 -12.28 1.16
C VAL A 170 7.44 -11.47 0.09
N GLU A 171 7.96 -10.31 0.47
CA GLU A 171 8.78 -9.44 -0.37
C GLU A 171 10.26 -9.86 -0.35
N VAL A 172 10.93 -9.82 -1.51
CA VAL A 172 12.35 -10.22 -1.60
C VAL A 172 13.26 -9.01 -1.65
N ILE A 173 14.22 -8.95 -0.72
CA ILE A 173 15.27 -7.92 -0.68
C ILE A 173 16.56 -8.47 -1.30
N ASP A 174 16.94 -7.95 -2.46
CA ASP A 174 18.16 -8.34 -3.19
C ASP A 174 19.19 -7.20 -3.27
N ASN A 175 18.78 -5.93 -3.11
CA ASN A 175 19.69 -4.79 -3.23
C ASN A 175 19.61 -3.77 -2.08
N SER A 176 20.58 -2.86 -2.06
CA SER A 176 20.72 -1.86 -1.00
C SER A 176 19.61 -0.79 -0.99
N ASN A 177 18.89 -0.60 -2.09
CA ASN A 177 17.78 0.36 -2.13
C ASN A 177 16.52 -0.26 -1.52
N GLU A 178 16.23 -1.52 -1.83
CA GLU A 178 15.18 -2.30 -1.16
C GLU A 178 15.44 -2.42 0.33
N LEU A 179 16.70 -2.66 0.73
CA LEU A 179 17.07 -2.68 2.15
C LEU A 179 16.80 -1.33 2.86
N LYS A 180 16.99 -0.20 2.16
CA LYS A 180 16.61 1.12 2.71
C LYS A 180 15.09 1.25 2.85
N GLY A 181 14.34 0.78 1.85
CA GLY A 181 12.87 0.73 1.91
C GLY A 181 12.39 -0.09 3.11
N PHE A 182 12.95 -1.28 3.30
CA PHE A 182 12.71 -2.11 4.48
C PHE A 182 12.93 -1.34 5.78
N HIS A 183 14.05 -0.60 5.92
CA HIS A 183 14.29 0.19 7.13
C HIS A 183 13.35 1.38 7.31
N SER A 184 12.78 1.94 6.23
CA SER A 184 11.84 3.06 6.30
C SER A 184 10.44 2.68 6.81
N LEU A 185 10.07 1.39 6.75
CA LEU A 185 8.80 0.88 7.28
C LEU A 185 8.86 0.75 8.81
N GLU A 186 8.89 1.86 9.54
CA GLU A 186 9.03 1.84 11.00
C GLU A 186 7.71 1.59 11.72
N GLU A 187 6.57 1.84 11.08
CA GLU A 187 5.24 1.80 11.74
C GLU A 187 4.63 0.39 11.76
N ASP A 188 5.10 -0.50 10.88
CA ASP A 188 4.55 -1.84 10.71
C ASP A 188 5.36 -2.90 11.47
N ILE A 189 4.66 -3.95 11.92
CA ILE A 189 5.31 -5.18 12.33
C ILE A 189 5.91 -5.82 11.08
N LYS A 190 7.22 -6.11 11.12
CA LYS A 190 7.90 -6.71 9.98
C LYS A 190 8.87 -7.81 10.39
N LEU A 191 8.96 -8.83 9.56
CA LEU A 191 9.89 -9.94 9.73
C LEU A 191 10.84 -9.99 8.55
N VAL A 192 12.10 -10.38 8.79
CA VAL A 192 13.04 -10.62 7.70
C VAL A 192 13.82 -11.91 7.93
N GLY A 193 13.78 -12.79 6.92
CA GLY A 193 14.48 -14.07 6.93
C GLY A 193 15.61 -14.15 5.90
N TYR A 194 16.74 -14.76 6.25
CA TYR A 194 17.80 -15.08 5.29
C TYR A 194 17.77 -16.57 4.93
N PHE A 195 17.54 -16.88 3.65
CA PHE A 195 17.42 -18.25 3.17
C PHE A 195 18.36 -18.54 2.00
N LYS A 196 18.56 -19.82 1.70
CA LYS A 196 19.49 -20.25 0.63
C LYS A 196 18.98 -19.93 -0.78
N HIS A 197 17.67 -20.06 -1.00
CA HIS A 197 16.95 -19.80 -2.27
C HIS A 197 15.44 -20.01 -2.06
N VAL A 198 14.64 -19.54 -3.02
CA VAL A 198 13.17 -19.63 -3.05
C VAL A 198 12.62 -21.07 -2.90
N ARG A 199 13.37 -22.10 -3.33
CA ARG A 199 12.95 -23.52 -3.20
C ARG A 199 13.40 -24.19 -1.90
N SER A 200 13.99 -23.45 -0.96
CA SER A 200 14.45 -24.03 0.29
C SER A 200 13.28 -24.38 1.20
N LYS A 201 13.35 -25.51 1.91
CA LYS A 201 12.28 -25.95 2.82
C LYS A 201 11.98 -24.88 3.90
N HIS A 202 13.00 -24.22 4.41
CA HIS A 202 12.85 -23.18 5.44
C HIS A 202 12.14 -21.93 4.91
N TYR A 203 12.39 -21.54 3.65
CA TYR A 203 11.65 -20.46 3.03
C TYR A 203 10.19 -20.84 2.77
N GLY A 204 9.90 -22.09 2.39
CA GLY A 204 8.52 -22.58 2.26
C GLY A 204 7.74 -22.38 3.55
N VAL A 205 8.26 -22.89 4.68
CA VAL A 205 7.65 -22.72 6.01
C VAL A 205 7.47 -21.25 6.39
N PHE A 206 8.43 -20.38 6.02
CA PHE A 206 8.32 -18.95 6.28
C PHE A 206 7.26 -18.27 5.41
N LYS A 207 7.07 -18.72 4.16
CA LYS A 207 6.01 -18.25 3.27
C LYS A 207 4.63 -18.70 3.76
N ASP A 208 4.51 -19.96 4.16
CA ASP A 208 3.26 -20.53 4.70
C ASP A 208 2.83 -19.72 5.95
N ALA A 209 3.77 -19.43 6.87
CA ALA A 209 3.49 -18.56 8.02
C ALA A 209 3.18 -17.10 7.63
N ALA A 210 3.66 -16.60 6.50
CA ALA A 210 3.36 -15.24 6.03
C ALA A 210 1.92 -15.12 5.51
N GLU A 211 1.40 -16.17 4.87
CA GLU A 211 0.02 -16.22 4.37
C GLU A 211 -1.01 -16.01 5.49
N GLU A 212 -0.77 -16.58 6.68
CA GLU A 212 -1.63 -16.45 7.86
C GLU A 212 -1.78 -15.02 8.42
N PHE A 213 -0.77 -14.16 8.21
CA PHE A 213 -0.80 -12.78 8.71
C PHE A 213 -0.91 -11.73 7.59
N HIS A 214 -1.04 -12.17 6.34
CA HIS A 214 -1.14 -11.27 5.20
C HIS A 214 -2.50 -10.56 5.20
N PRO A 215 -2.58 -9.23 5.01
CA PRO A 215 -1.49 -8.27 4.74
C PRO A 215 -1.00 -7.50 5.98
N HIS A 216 -1.51 -7.80 7.18
CA HIS A 216 -1.30 -7.01 8.39
C HIS A 216 0.15 -7.04 8.92
N VAL A 217 0.89 -8.11 8.68
CA VAL A 217 2.30 -8.24 9.05
C VAL A 217 3.14 -8.36 7.80
N LYS A 218 4.18 -7.53 7.65
CA LYS A 218 5.00 -7.49 6.45
C LYS A 218 6.16 -8.49 6.54
N PHE A 219 6.18 -9.50 5.67
CA PHE A 219 7.27 -10.48 5.63
C PHE A 219 8.25 -10.17 4.52
N PHE A 220 9.54 -10.21 4.86
CA PHE A 220 10.64 -10.01 3.94
C PHE A 220 11.56 -11.23 3.93
N ALA A 221 12.14 -11.52 2.77
CA ALA A 221 13.16 -12.53 2.64
C ALA A 221 14.35 -12.01 1.83
N THR A 222 15.55 -12.45 2.19
CA THR A 222 16.71 -12.26 1.34
C THR A 222 17.36 -13.59 1.01
N PHE A 223 17.89 -13.69 -0.20
CA PHE A 223 18.75 -14.79 -0.64
C PHE A 223 20.18 -14.31 -0.90
N ASN A 224 20.44 -13.01 -0.72
CA ASN A 224 21.70 -12.38 -1.03
C ASN A 224 22.59 -12.30 0.23
N PRO A 225 23.76 -12.97 0.24
CA PRO A 225 24.65 -12.95 1.40
C PRO A 225 25.15 -11.56 1.80
N LYS A 226 25.15 -10.58 0.88
CA LYS A 226 25.56 -9.19 1.19
C LYS A 226 24.48 -8.49 2.01
N VAL A 227 23.22 -8.58 1.58
CA VAL A 227 22.07 -8.02 2.29
C VAL A 227 21.94 -8.67 3.67
N ALA A 228 22.05 -10.01 3.74
CA ALA A 228 22.04 -10.72 5.02
C ALA A 228 23.13 -10.25 5.99
N LYS A 229 24.32 -9.93 5.48
CA LYS A 229 25.42 -9.40 6.29
C LYS A 229 25.12 -8.01 6.84
N ASP A 230 24.50 -7.15 6.04
CA ASP A 230 24.09 -5.80 6.45
C ASP A 230 22.94 -5.84 7.47
N LEU A 231 22.06 -6.84 7.37
CA LEU A 231 21.01 -7.17 8.36
C LEU A 231 21.53 -7.95 9.58
N HIS A 232 22.79 -8.37 9.60
CA HIS A 232 23.38 -9.23 10.64
C HIS A 232 22.71 -10.61 10.82
N LEU A 233 22.08 -11.15 9.77
CA LEU A 233 21.41 -12.44 9.76
C LEU A 233 22.33 -13.61 9.36
N ASN A 234 22.18 -14.74 10.04
CA ASN A 234 22.76 -16.03 9.64
C ASN A 234 21.79 -16.85 8.76
N MET A 235 22.29 -17.90 8.12
CA MET A 235 21.47 -18.76 7.26
C MET A 235 20.31 -19.40 8.05
N ASN A 236 19.10 -19.28 7.51
CA ASN A 236 17.81 -19.70 8.12
C ASN A 236 17.49 -18.97 9.43
N GLU A 237 18.02 -17.77 9.63
CA GLU A 237 17.62 -16.86 10.70
C GLU A 237 16.46 -16.00 10.25
N VAL A 238 15.54 -15.74 11.19
CA VAL A 238 14.44 -14.82 11.04
C VAL A 238 14.49 -13.85 12.21
N ASP A 239 14.48 -12.56 11.88
CA ASP A 239 14.41 -11.46 12.83
C ASP A 239 13.03 -10.83 12.77
N PHE A 240 12.47 -10.52 13.94
CA PHE A 240 11.21 -9.84 14.14
C PHE A 240 11.47 -8.39 14.57
N TYR A 241 10.83 -7.44 13.91
CA TYR A 241 10.91 -6.01 14.23
C TYR A 241 9.56 -5.54 14.75
N GLU A 242 9.55 -5.04 15.99
CA GLU A 242 8.41 -4.34 16.56
C GLU A 242 8.27 -2.93 15.95
N PRO A 243 7.03 -2.40 15.88
CA PRO A 243 6.78 -1.03 15.44
C PRO A 243 7.62 -0.03 16.23
N PHE A 244 8.27 0.89 15.52
CA PHE A 244 9.14 1.95 16.01
C PHE A 244 10.40 1.47 16.75
N ILE A 245 10.68 0.16 16.78
CA ILE A 245 11.87 -0.40 17.42
C ILE A 245 12.88 -0.83 16.35
N HIS A 246 14.03 -0.16 16.33
CA HIS A 246 15.08 -0.45 15.34
C HIS A 246 15.83 -1.76 15.60
N ASN A 247 15.83 -2.26 16.84
CA ASN A 247 16.57 -3.47 17.19
C ASN A 247 15.67 -4.71 17.02
N PRO A 248 16.05 -5.66 16.16
CA PRO A 248 15.27 -6.87 15.97
C PRO A 248 15.37 -7.82 17.16
N LEU A 249 14.35 -8.67 17.27
CA LEU A 249 14.34 -9.87 18.08
C LEU A 249 14.54 -11.08 17.18
N SER A 250 15.68 -11.77 17.30
CA SER A 250 15.89 -13.02 16.57
C SER A 250 15.05 -14.14 17.16
N ILE A 251 14.24 -14.79 16.32
CA ILE A 251 13.32 -15.84 16.77
C ILE A 251 14.14 -17.06 17.23
N PRO A 252 13.95 -17.57 18.46
CA PRO A 252 14.69 -18.73 18.96
C PRO A 252 14.16 -20.04 18.36
N GLY A 253 14.96 -21.12 18.40
CA GLY A 253 14.45 -22.47 18.09
C GLY A 253 14.63 -22.99 16.67
N LYS A 254 15.69 -22.60 15.95
CA LYS A 254 15.99 -23.13 14.60
C LYS A 254 16.19 -24.66 14.59
N PRO A 255 15.69 -25.40 13.58
CA PRO A 255 14.88 -24.93 12.45
C PRO A 255 13.41 -24.71 12.84
N TYR A 256 12.81 -23.63 12.35
CA TYR A 256 11.43 -23.28 12.65
C TYR A 256 10.42 -24.19 11.95
N THR A 257 9.32 -24.45 12.64
CA THR A 257 8.05 -24.87 12.03
C THR A 257 7.16 -23.65 11.81
N GLU A 258 6.08 -23.83 11.05
CA GLU A 258 5.08 -22.79 10.79
C GLU A 258 4.44 -22.33 12.12
N GLU A 259 4.00 -23.30 12.93
CA GLU A 259 3.44 -23.06 14.26
C GLU A 259 4.40 -22.26 15.16
N ASP A 260 5.71 -22.52 15.11
CA ASP A 260 6.68 -21.77 15.93
C ASP A 260 6.73 -20.29 15.53
N LEU A 261 6.64 -19.98 14.23
CA LEU A 261 6.64 -18.61 13.72
C LEU A 261 5.32 -17.91 14.05
N VAL A 262 4.19 -18.58 13.81
CA VAL A 262 2.85 -18.05 14.09
C VAL A 262 2.71 -17.72 15.57
N ASN A 263 3.01 -18.68 16.46
CA ASN A 263 2.92 -18.47 17.91
C ASN A 263 3.83 -17.32 18.38
N PHE A 264 5.05 -17.21 17.82
CA PHE A 264 5.95 -16.12 18.18
C PHE A 264 5.38 -14.76 17.80
N ILE A 265 4.80 -14.63 16.60
CA ILE A 265 4.19 -13.38 16.14
C ILE A 265 2.99 -13.04 17.02
N GLU A 266 2.09 -13.99 17.28
CA GLU A 266 0.92 -13.77 18.15
C GLU A 266 1.31 -13.36 19.58
N GLU A 267 2.35 -13.95 20.17
CA GLU A 267 2.81 -13.60 21.52
C GLU A 267 3.42 -12.19 21.62
N ASN A 268 3.95 -11.68 20.51
CA ASN A 268 4.62 -10.38 20.41
C ASN A 268 3.78 -9.31 19.68
N ASN A 269 2.61 -9.68 19.15
CA ASN A 269 1.62 -8.76 18.60
C ASN A 269 0.80 -8.16 19.77
N ARG A 270 1.27 -7.05 20.33
CA ARG A 270 0.71 -6.40 21.53
C ARG A 270 0.24 -4.98 21.29
#